data_AF-A0AAD9CKU0-F1
#
_entry.id   AF-A0AAD9CKU0-F1
#
_cell.length_a   1.000
_cell.length_b   1.000
_cell.length_c   1.000
_cell.angle_alpha   90.00
_cell.angle_beta   90.00
_cell.angle_gamma   90.00
#
_symmetry.space_group_name_H-M   'P 1'
#
loop_
_entity.id
_entity.type
_entity.pdbx_description
1 polymer ?
#
loop_
_entity_poly.entity_id
_entity_poly.type
_entity_poly.pdbx_seq_one_letter_code
_entity_poly.pdbx_strand_id
1 'polypeptide(L)'
;MKQRPGSWPLKTPQEPRIAELEKQVSALTESLDMAENYSRRLNIQVVGLAEGTETGQPVDFFESDFSPAVMRKRKAYDAVKQRLRERGIPYAMLFPATLQVSHGGSKKKFSSPELVHDFLDSLSG
;
A
#
# COMPACT_ATOMS: atom_id res chain seq x y z
N MET A 1 42.24 20.45 37.59
CA MET A 1 41.14 20.83 36.69
C MET A 1 40.18 19.64 36.60
N LYS A 2 38.93 19.79 37.05
CA LYS A 2 37.92 18.72 37.02
C LYS A 2 37.31 18.66 35.61
N GLN A 3 37.24 17.47 35.02
CA GLN A 3 36.55 17.25 33.76
C GLN A 3 35.06 17.62 33.89
N ARG A 4 34.51 18.28 32.87
CA ARG A 4 33.08 18.66 32.81
C ARG A 4 32.26 17.39 32.51
N PRO A 5 31.33 16.98 33.39
CA PRO A 5 30.59 15.75 33.18
C PRO A 5 29.47 15.95 32.14
N GLY A 6 29.47 15.08 31.13
CA GLY A 6 28.29 14.56 30.46
C GLY A 6 27.18 15.54 30.10
N SER A 7 27.18 15.96 28.83
CA SER A 7 25.95 16.32 28.12
C SER A 7 25.01 15.11 28.11
N TRP A 8 24.16 14.98 29.12
CA TRP A 8 23.05 14.03 29.11
C TRP A 8 21.94 14.56 28.18
N PRO A 9 21.35 13.74 27.28
CA PRO A 9 20.18 14.15 26.55
C PRO A 9 18.99 14.10 27.52
N LEU A 10 18.72 15.21 28.20
CA LEU A 10 17.43 15.38 28.86
C LEU A 10 16.39 15.42 27.74
N LYS A 11 15.54 14.39 27.69
CA LYS A 11 14.35 14.42 26.85
C LYS A 11 13.61 15.72 27.14
N THR A 12 13.55 16.63 26.18
CA THR A 12 12.93 17.93 26.41
C THR A 12 11.45 17.69 26.78
N PRO A 13 10.83 18.51 27.66
CA PRO A 13 9.43 18.32 28.07
C PRO A 13 8.43 18.26 26.90
N GLN A 14 8.86 18.64 25.70
CA GLN A 14 8.08 18.66 24.47
C GLN A 14 8.11 17.33 23.71
N GLU A 15 9.09 16.47 23.92
CA GLU A 15 9.23 15.19 23.19
C GLU A 15 8.00 14.27 23.24
N PRO A 16 7.34 14.03 24.39
CA PRO A 16 6.15 13.18 24.39
C PRO A 16 4.97 13.81 23.64
N ARG A 17 4.88 15.15 23.67
CA ARG A 17 3.87 15.89 22.91
C ARG A 17 4.16 15.82 21.42
N ILE A 18 5.41 16.00 20.99
CA ILE A 18 5.82 15.87 19.59
C ILE A 18 5.49 14.48 19.06
N ALA A 19 5.88 13.42 19.79
CA ALA A 19 5.59 12.04 19.38
C ALA A 19 4.08 11.77 19.24
N GLU A 20 3.27 12.30 20.16
CA GLU A 20 1.81 12.15 20.07
C GLU A 20 1.22 12.94 18.90
N LEU A 21 1.70 14.17 18.65
CA LEU A 21 1.28 14.93 17.47
C LEU A 21 1.67 14.23 16.17
N GLU A 22 2.89 13.70 16.06
CA GLU A 22 3.35 12.94 14.89
C GLU A 22 2.46 11.73 14.63
N LYS A 23 2.10 10.99 15.68
CA LYS A 23 1.16 9.88 15.60
C LYS A 23 -0.22 10.31 15.11
N GLN A 24 -0.74 11.43 15.62
CA GLN A 24 -2.04 11.97 15.19
C GLN A 24 -2.01 12.45 13.73
N VAL A 25 -0.94 13.13 13.32
CA VAL A 25 -0.74 13.55 11.93
C VAL A 25 -0.71 12.34 10.99
N SER A 26 -0.02 11.26 11.37
CA SER A 26 -0.01 10.01 10.61
C SER A 26 -1.42 9.41 10.46
N ALA A 27 -2.17 9.29 11.56
CA ALA A 27 -3.51 8.71 11.55
C ALA A 27 -4.52 9.53 10.74
N LEU A 28 -4.46 10.87 10.84
CA LEU A 28 -5.29 11.77 10.05
C LEU A 28 -4.95 11.70 8.56
N THR A 29 -3.67 11.58 8.22
CA THR A 29 -3.21 11.43 6.82
C THR A 29 -3.77 10.14 6.21
N GLU A 30 -3.71 9.02 6.92
CA GLU A 30 -4.27 7.74 6.46
C GLU A 30 -5.80 7.81 6.27
N SER A 31 -6.48 8.53 7.17
CA SER A 31 -7.94 8.71 7.10
C SER A 31 -8.34 9.57 5.91
N LEU A 32 -7.59 10.64 5.62
CA LEU A 32 -7.81 11.50 4.46
C LEU A 32 -7.58 10.75 3.15
N ASP A 33 -6.48 9.99 3.04
CA ASP A 33 -6.18 9.13 1.90
C ASP A 33 -7.33 8.13 1.66
N MET A 34 -7.86 7.52 2.72
CA MET A 34 -8.98 6.58 2.61
C MET A 34 -10.25 7.26 2.09
N ALA A 35 -10.62 8.43 2.64
CA ALA A 35 -11.81 9.16 2.24
C ALA A 35 -11.74 9.66 0.80
N GLU A 36 -10.59 10.21 0.39
CA GLU A 36 -10.35 10.64 -0.98
C GLU A 36 -10.45 9.46 -1.95
N ASN A 37 -9.78 8.35 -1.63
CA ASN A 37 -9.75 7.17 -2.49
C ASN A 37 -11.10 6.45 -2.54
N TYR A 38 -11.93 6.59 -1.49
CA TYR A 38 -13.29 6.06 -1.49
C TYR A 38 -14.23 6.89 -2.38
N SER A 39 -14.05 8.21 -2.41
CA SER A 39 -14.79 9.11 -3.32
C SER A 39 -14.45 8.82 -4.79
N ARG A 40 -13.16 8.62 -5.10
CA ARG A 40 -12.69 8.29 -6.46
C ARG A 40 -13.01 6.87 -6.92
N ARG A 41 -13.36 5.96 -6.00
CA ARG A 41 -13.58 4.53 -6.28
C ARG A 41 -14.65 4.27 -7.36
N LEU A 42 -15.61 5.17 -7.51
CA LEU A 42 -16.68 5.04 -8.49
C LEU A 42 -16.35 5.73 -9.83
N ASN A 43 -15.22 6.44 -9.92
CA ASN A 43 -14.76 7.03 -11.15
C ASN A 43 -14.03 5.99 -12.00
N ILE A 44 -14.37 5.91 -13.28
CA ILE A 44 -13.64 5.13 -14.28
C ILE A 44 -12.76 6.11 -15.05
N GLN A 45 -11.45 5.94 -15.00
CA GLN A 45 -10.54 6.77 -15.80
C GLN A 45 -10.26 6.06 -17.12
N VAL A 46 -10.46 6.79 -18.22
CA VAL A 46 -10.22 6.31 -19.58
C VAL A 46 -8.95 6.97 -20.10
N VAL A 47 -7.87 6.21 -20.28
CA VAL A 47 -6.56 6.74 -20.66
C VAL A 47 -6.12 6.13 -21.98
N GLY A 48 -5.73 6.95 -22.97
CA GLY A 48 -5.12 6.46 -24.21
C GLY A 48 -6.09 5.94 -25.27
N LEU A 49 -7.40 6.23 -25.16
CA LEU A 49 -8.33 6.01 -26.28
C LEU A 49 -8.04 7.01 -27.41
N ALA A 50 -7.62 6.50 -28.57
CA ALA A 50 -7.55 7.28 -29.78
C ALA A 50 -8.97 7.66 -30.25
N GLU A 51 -9.14 8.91 -30.72
CA GLU A 51 -10.41 9.35 -31.29
C GLU A 51 -10.83 8.44 -32.46
N GLY A 52 -12.10 8.00 -32.49
CA GLY A 52 -12.63 7.09 -33.52
C GLY A 52 -12.61 5.59 -33.18
N THR A 53 -12.26 5.20 -31.95
CA THR A 53 -12.19 3.79 -31.50
C THR A 53 -13.51 3.22 -30.94
N GLU A 54 -14.66 3.76 -31.36
CA GLU A 54 -16.00 3.32 -30.93
C GLU A 54 -16.30 1.85 -31.25
N THR A 55 -15.51 1.24 -32.13
CA THR A 55 -15.60 -0.17 -32.56
C THR A 55 -14.32 -0.93 -32.20
N GLY A 56 -14.10 -1.21 -30.91
CA GLY A 56 -12.95 -1.96 -30.39
C GLY A 56 -13.25 -2.71 -29.08
N GLN A 57 -12.23 -3.12 -28.32
CA GLN A 57 -12.36 -3.54 -26.91
C GLN A 57 -11.85 -2.41 -25.99
N PRO A 58 -12.70 -1.44 -25.59
CA PRO A 58 -12.27 -0.26 -24.83
C PRO A 58 -11.87 -0.57 -23.38
N VAL A 59 -12.08 -1.82 -22.94
CA VAL A 59 -11.85 -2.27 -21.57
C VAL A 59 -10.40 -2.25 -21.13
N ASP A 60 -9.46 -2.36 -22.07
CA ASP A 60 -8.02 -2.31 -21.79
C ASP A 60 -7.53 -0.90 -21.38
N PHE A 61 -8.37 0.12 -21.59
CA PHE A 61 -8.04 1.53 -21.29
C PHE A 61 -8.68 2.05 -20.00
N PHE A 62 -9.39 1.19 -19.27
CA PHE A 62 -10.02 1.55 -17.99
C PHE A 62 -9.08 1.28 -16.82
N GLU A 63 -8.61 2.35 -16.19
CA GLU A 63 -7.92 2.28 -14.92
C GLU A 63 -8.82 2.78 -13.78
N SER A 64 -8.62 2.21 -12.58
CA SER A 64 -9.24 2.73 -11.37
C SER A 64 -8.50 4.01 -10.94
N ASP A 65 -9.24 5.11 -10.78
CA ASP A 65 -8.70 6.39 -10.28
C ASP A 65 -8.35 6.25 -8.79
N PHE A 66 -7.07 6.03 -8.50
CA PHE A 66 -6.54 5.98 -7.14
C PHE A 66 -5.60 7.17 -6.88
N SER A 67 -5.51 7.62 -5.63
CA SER A 67 -4.54 8.66 -5.29
C SER A 67 -3.10 8.18 -5.56
N PRO A 68 -2.15 9.09 -5.88
CA PRO A 68 -0.75 8.70 -6.12
C PRO A 68 -0.13 7.91 -4.97
N ALA A 69 -0.55 8.16 -3.73
CA ALA A 69 -0.09 7.40 -2.56
C ALA A 69 -0.56 5.94 -2.60
N VAL A 70 -1.84 5.70 -2.92
CA VAL A 70 -2.40 4.36 -3.08
C VAL A 70 -1.79 3.64 -4.28
N MET A 71 -1.59 4.33 -5.40
CA MET A 71 -0.90 3.76 -6.56
C MET A 71 0.52 3.31 -6.22
N ARG A 72 1.30 4.12 -5.48
CA ARG A 72 2.63 3.73 -5.00
C ARG A 72 2.56 2.50 -4.10
N LYS A 73 1.63 2.45 -3.16
CA LYS A 73 1.40 1.28 -2.28
C LYS A 73 1.06 0.03 -3.10
N ARG A 74 0.18 0.13 -4.11
CA ARG A 74 -0.18 -0.99 -5.00
C ARG A 74 0.99 -1.48 -5.85
N LYS A 75 1.79 -0.55 -6.37
CA LYS A 75 2.99 -0.83 -7.17
C LYS A 75 4.06 -1.59 -6.37
N ALA A 76 4.17 -1.32 -5.07
CA ALA A 76 5.08 -2.05 -4.19
C ALA A 76 4.83 -3.57 -4.16
N TYR A 77 3.62 -4.03 -4.52
CA TYR A 77 3.31 -5.46 -4.62
C TYR A 77 3.71 -6.11 -5.95
N ASP A 78 4.26 -5.39 -6.93
CA ASP A 78 4.52 -5.92 -8.28
C ASP A 78 5.46 -7.14 -8.24
N ALA A 79 6.53 -7.07 -7.45
CA ALA A 79 7.48 -8.17 -7.28
C ALA A 79 6.83 -9.42 -6.67
N VAL A 80 6.01 -9.28 -5.62
CA VAL A 80 5.32 -10.43 -4.99
C VAL A 80 4.22 -11.00 -5.87
N LYS A 81 3.48 -10.16 -6.62
CA LYS A 81 2.48 -10.61 -7.58
C LYS A 81 3.13 -11.46 -8.68
N GLN A 82 4.32 -11.09 -9.14
CA GLN A 82 5.07 -11.89 -10.10
C GLN A 82 5.42 -13.27 -9.54
N ARG A 83 5.98 -13.34 -8.32
CA ARG A 83 6.28 -14.62 -7.65
C ARG A 83 5.04 -15.48 -7.42
N LEU A 84 3.90 -14.87 -7.08
CA LEU A 84 2.63 -15.58 -6.90
C LEU A 84 2.14 -16.19 -8.22
N ARG A 85 2.24 -15.46 -9.34
CA ARG A 85 1.91 -15.96 -10.68
C ARG A 85 2.79 -17.13 -11.10
N GLU A 86 4.10 -17.01 -10.88
CA GLU A 86 5.07 -18.08 -11.21
C GLU A 86 4.82 -19.37 -10.45
N ARG A 87 4.31 -19.26 -9.21
CA ARG A 87 3.94 -20.42 -8.38
C ARG A 87 2.49 -20.89 -8.58
N GLY A 88 1.73 -20.26 -9.49
CA GLY A 88 0.33 -20.58 -9.73
C GLY A 88 -0.60 -20.34 -8.54
N ILE A 89 -0.22 -19.46 -7.60
CA ILE A 89 -1.00 -19.17 -6.40
C ILE A 89 -2.00 -18.04 -6.69
N PRO A 90 -3.32 -18.28 -6.59
CA PRO A 90 -4.31 -17.24 -6.85
C PRO A 90 -4.24 -16.11 -5.83
N TYR A 91 -4.36 -14.87 -6.30
CA TYR A 91 -4.42 -13.69 -5.45
C TYR A 91 -5.43 -12.66 -5.98
N ALA A 92 -5.82 -11.74 -5.09
CA ALA A 92 -6.64 -10.58 -5.42
C ALA A 92 -6.08 -9.32 -4.74
N MET A 93 -6.04 -8.20 -5.46
CA MET A 93 -5.72 -6.89 -4.88
C MET A 93 -7.02 -6.24 -4.39
N LEU A 94 -7.21 -6.18 -3.08
CA LEU A 94 -8.38 -5.54 -2.46
C LEU A 94 -8.17 -4.04 -2.30
N PHE A 95 -9.28 -3.31 -2.29
CA PHE A 95 -9.29 -1.88 -1.97
C PHE A 95 -8.83 -1.63 -0.52
N PRO A 96 -8.05 -0.57 -0.26
CA PRO A 96 -7.38 0.31 -1.23
C PRO A 96 -6.07 -0.28 -1.76
N ALA A 97 -5.31 -1.06 -0.98
CA ALA A 97 -4.04 -1.68 -1.40
C ALA A 97 -3.66 -2.89 -0.50
N THR A 98 -4.58 -3.84 -0.36
CA THR A 98 -4.39 -5.04 0.48
C THR A 98 -4.34 -6.28 -0.40
N LEU A 99 -3.25 -7.04 -0.36
CA LEU A 99 -3.14 -8.26 -1.15
C LEU A 99 -3.79 -9.43 -0.41
N GLN A 100 -4.70 -10.14 -1.05
CA GLN A 100 -5.28 -11.38 -0.55
C GLN A 100 -4.74 -12.55 -1.36
N VAL A 101 -4.08 -13.49 -0.70
CA VAL A 101 -3.52 -14.70 -1.31
C VAL A 101 -4.35 -15.91 -0.90
N SER A 102 -4.66 -16.80 -1.85
CA SER A 102 -5.41 -18.03 -1.61
C SER A 102 -4.46 -19.23 -1.71
N HIS A 103 -4.23 -19.94 -0.60
CA HIS A 103 -3.36 -21.11 -0.56
C HIS A 103 -3.96 -22.18 0.36
N GLY A 104 -4.01 -23.44 -0.10
CA GLY A 104 -4.54 -24.57 0.69
C GLY A 104 -5.99 -24.40 1.17
N GLY A 105 -6.85 -23.80 0.34
CA GLY A 105 -8.26 -23.51 0.70
C GLY A 105 -8.45 -22.32 1.66
N SER A 106 -7.37 -21.73 2.17
CA SER A 106 -7.41 -20.56 3.05
C SER A 106 -7.07 -19.28 2.31
N LYS A 107 -7.73 -18.18 2.69
CA LYS A 107 -7.46 -16.84 2.16
C LYS A 107 -6.78 -16.01 3.24
N LYS A 108 -5.58 -15.51 2.96
CA LYS A 108 -4.81 -14.65 3.88
C LYS A 108 -4.65 -13.25 3.29
N LYS A 109 -4.88 -12.23 4.10
CA LYS A 109 -4.75 -10.81 3.72
C LYS A 109 -3.43 -10.25 4.24
N PHE A 110 -2.80 -9.42 3.42
CA PHE A 110 -1.52 -8.78 3.71
C PHE A 110 -1.62 -7.29 3.40
N SER A 111 -1.23 -6.47 4.37
CA SER A 111 -1.18 -5.01 4.26
C SER A 111 0.19 -4.48 3.83
N SER A 112 1.20 -5.36 3.69
CA SER A 112 2.52 -5.01 3.18
C SER A 112 3.09 -6.12 2.29
N PRO A 113 3.94 -5.78 1.28
CA PRO A 113 4.58 -6.77 0.42
C PRO A 113 5.61 -7.64 1.16
N GLU A 114 6.25 -7.14 2.20
CA GLU A 114 7.24 -7.88 3.01
C GLU A 114 6.59 -9.10 3.67
N LEU A 115 5.40 -8.94 4.24
CA LEU A 115 4.67 -10.07 4.83
C LEU A 115 4.27 -11.14 3.80
N VAL A 116 4.10 -10.74 2.54
CA VAL A 116 3.83 -11.68 1.44
C VAL A 116 5.11 -12.43 1.06
N HIS A 117 6.26 -11.74 1.05
CA HIS A 117 7.56 -12.38 0.85
C HIS A 117 7.82 -13.44 1.91
N ASP A 118 7.70 -13.08 3.19
CA ASP A 118 7.89 -14.03 4.30
C ASP A 118 6.94 -15.23 4.18
N PHE A 119 5.69 -14.97 3.80
CA PHE A 119 4.73 -16.04 3.54
C PHE A 119 5.17 -16.94 2.38
N LEU A 120 5.61 -16.38 1.26
CA LEU A 120 6.10 -17.17 0.12
C LEU A 120 7.35 -17.97 0.50
N ASP A 121 8.26 -17.40 1.26
CA ASP A 121 9.49 -18.09 1.66
C ASP A 121 9.16 -19.26 2.61
N SER A 122 8.15 -19.11 3.47
CA SER A 122 7.64 -20.19 4.34
C SER A 122 6.96 -21.35 3.58
N LEU A 123 6.54 -21.14 2.32
CA LEU A 123 5.94 -22.18 1.47
C LEU A 123 6.97 -22.98 0.67
N SER A 124 8.23 -22.54 0.62
CA SER A 124 9.32 -23.21 -0.09
C SER A 124 10.18 -24.12 0.80
N GLY A 125 9.71 -24.42 2.01
CA GLY A 125 10.31 -25.39 2.93
C GLY A 125 9.84 -26.81 2.68
#